data_AF-E4PLD8-F1
#
_entry.id   AF-E4PLD8-F1
#
_cell.length_a   1.000
_cell.length_b   1.000
_cell.length_c   1.000
_cell.angle_alpha   90.00
_cell.angle_beta   90.00
_cell.angle_gamma   90.00
#
_symmetry.space_group_name_H-M   'P 1'
#
loop_
_entity.id
_entity.type
_entity.pdbx_description
1 polymer ?
#
loop_
_entity_poly.entity_id
_entity_poly.type
_entity_poly.pdbx_seq_one_letter_code
_entity_poly.pdbx_strand_id
1 'polypeptide(L)'
;MDSRWLLIFADALLILHTMLVVFVILGLVATFAGYFCQWRWVRNFWFRLSHLIVIGVVVLQSWLGVLCPLTTWEMALRAKAGEAGYEGSFIQHWLQSILYYSAPDWVFILAYTVFGALVLASWFVVRPER
;
A
#
# COMPACT_ATOMS: atom_id res chain seq x y z
N MET A 1 2.16 21.28 -21.96
CA MET A 1 1.24 20.63 -21.00
C MET A 1 1.33 21.43 -19.73
N ASP A 2 0.24 22.12 -19.36
CA ASP A 2 0.25 23.05 -18.23
C ASP A 2 0.65 22.33 -16.94
N SER A 3 1.56 22.91 -16.15
CA SER A 3 2.07 22.35 -14.89
C SER A 3 0.95 21.92 -13.94
N ARG A 4 -0.22 22.58 -14.04
CA ARG A 4 -1.44 22.25 -13.29
C ARG A 4 -1.94 20.82 -13.50
N TRP A 5 -1.84 20.29 -14.72
CA TRP A 5 -2.24 18.90 -15.00
C TRP A 5 -1.28 17.89 -14.37
N LEU A 6 0.03 18.19 -14.37
CA LEU A 6 1.04 17.32 -13.76
C LEU A 6 0.81 17.19 -12.25
N LEU A 7 0.45 18.29 -11.59
CA LEU A 7 0.11 18.30 -10.16
C LEU A 7 -1.17 17.52 -9.86
N ILE A 8 -2.23 17.67 -10.66
CA ILE A 8 -3.48 16.89 -10.49
C ILE A 8 -3.20 15.39 -10.61
N PHE A 9 -2.37 14.95 -11.55
CA PHE A 9 -1.98 13.54 -11.67
C PHE A 9 -1.16 13.07 -10.47
N ALA A 10 -0.21 13.88 -9.97
CA ALA A 10 0.56 13.54 -8.79
C ALA A 10 -0.34 13.36 -7.56
N ASP A 11 -1.30 14.25 -7.34
CA ASP A 11 -2.26 14.15 -6.23
C ASP A 11 -3.22 12.96 -6.40
N ALA A 12 -3.66 12.66 -7.62
CA ALA A 12 -4.45 11.48 -7.89
C ALA A 12 -3.69 10.18 -7.59
N LEU A 13 -2.40 10.10 -7.96
CA LEU A 13 -1.55 8.96 -7.61
C LEU A 13 -1.34 8.84 -6.10
N LEU A 14 -1.18 9.95 -5.40
CA LEU A 14 -1.07 10.00 -3.94
C LEU A 14 -2.34 9.47 -3.25
N ILE A 15 -3.51 9.95 -3.67
CA ILE A 15 -4.80 9.50 -3.15
C ILE A 15 -4.97 8.00 -3.41
N LEU A 16 -4.66 7.56 -4.63
CA LEU A 16 -4.73 6.14 -5.01
C LEU A 16 -3.79 5.29 -4.15
N HIS A 17 -2.55 5.74 -3.93
CA HIS A 17 -1.58 5.03 -3.11
C HIS A 17 -2.06 4.91 -1.66
N THR A 18 -2.57 6.01 -1.08
CA THR A 18 -3.12 6.03 0.28
C THR A 18 -4.33 5.09 0.40
N MET A 19 -5.22 5.11 -0.59
CA MET A 19 -6.36 4.18 -0.64
C MET A 19 -5.91 2.72 -0.71
N LEU A 20 -4.83 2.40 -1.44
CA LEU A 20 -4.27 1.05 -1.47
C LEU A 20 -3.73 0.62 -0.10
N VAL A 21 -2.98 1.49 0.59
CA VAL A 21 -2.46 1.19 1.94
C VAL A 21 -3.60 0.96 2.92
N VAL A 22 -4.60 1.86 2.92
CA VAL A 22 -5.79 1.73 3.76
C VAL A 22 -6.56 0.45 3.42
N PHE A 23 -6.71 0.11 2.14
CA PHE A 23 -7.35 -1.12 1.69
C PHE A 23 -6.61 -2.37 2.19
N VAL A 24 -5.28 -2.37 2.21
CA VAL A 24 -4.49 -3.50 2.73
C VAL A 24 -4.70 -3.67 4.24
N ILE A 25 -4.63 -2.58 5.01
CA ILE A 25 -4.82 -2.63 6.47
C ILE A 25 -6.26 -3.03 6.82
N LEU A 26 -7.24 -2.31 6.26
CA LEU A 26 -8.66 -2.59 6.50
C LEU A 26 -9.06 -3.96 5.94
N GLY A 27 -8.45 -4.43 4.85
CA GLY A 27 -8.74 -5.75 4.29
C GLY A 27 -8.38 -6.89 5.23
N LEU A 28 -7.25 -6.79 5.95
CA LEU A 28 -6.90 -7.78 6.97
C LEU A 28 -7.85 -7.68 8.18
N VAL A 29 -8.11 -6.46 8.67
CA VAL A 29 -9.03 -6.23 9.79
C VAL A 29 -10.43 -6.74 9.47
N ALA A 30 -10.95 -6.44 8.27
CA ALA A 30 -12.24 -6.93 7.78
C ALA A 30 -12.23 -8.45 7.61
N THR A 31 -11.10 -9.05 7.23
CA THR A 31 -10.96 -10.52 7.15
C THR A 31 -11.12 -11.18 8.51
N PHE A 32 -10.44 -10.67 9.54
CA PHE A 32 -10.58 -11.18 10.90
C PHE A 32 -11.94 -10.86 11.51
N ALA A 33 -12.40 -9.60 11.40
CA ALA A 33 -13.71 -9.19 11.90
C ALA A 33 -14.85 -9.97 11.21
N GLY A 34 -14.76 -10.18 9.91
CA GLY A 34 -15.72 -10.97 9.15
C GLY A 34 -15.71 -12.45 9.49
N TYR A 35 -14.57 -13.00 9.91
CA TYR A 35 -14.51 -14.35 10.47
C TYR A 35 -15.28 -14.45 11.80
N PHE A 36 -15.07 -13.52 12.73
CA PHE A 36 -15.79 -13.47 14.00
C PHE A 36 -17.29 -13.15 13.83
N CYS A 37 -17.63 -12.23 12.93
CA CYS A 37 -18.99 -11.77 12.68
C CYS A 37 -19.74 -12.57 11.60
N GLN A 38 -19.15 -13.65 11.06
CA GLN A 38 -19.73 -14.52 10.02
C GLN A 38 -20.20 -13.75 8.75
N TRP A 39 -19.48 -12.68 8.37
CA TRP A 39 -19.84 -11.89 7.20
C TRP A 39 -19.56 -12.63 5.89
N ARG A 40 -20.62 -12.94 5.13
CA ARG A 40 -20.51 -13.67 3.86
C ARG A 40 -19.69 -12.93 2.80
N TRP A 41 -19.73 -11.58 2.78
CA TRP A 41 -18.94 -10.79 1.83
C TRP A 41 -17.42 -10.94 2.03
N VAL A 42 -16.96 -11.17 3.26
CA VAL A 42 -15.53 -11.36 3.57
C VAL A 42 -14.99 -12.71 3.07
N ARG A 43 -15.89 -13.65 2.78
CA ARG A 43 -15.55 -14.91 2.11
C ARG A 43 -15.55 -14.81 0.60
N ASN A 44 -15.90 -13.66 0.02
CA ASN A 44 -15.88 -13.45 -1.42
C ASN A 44 -14.45 -13.64 -1.95
N PHE A 45 -14.31 -14.61 -2.85
CA PHE A 45 -13.04 -14.98 -3.46
C PHE A 45 -12.34 -13.79 -4.13
N TRP A 46 -13.09 -12.91 -4.80
CA TRP A 46 -12.53 -11.75 -5.50
C TRP A 46 -11.89 -10.73 -4.56
N PHE A 47 -12.53 -10.46 -3.41
CA PHE A 47 -12.00 -9.53 -2.40
C PHE A 47 -10.71 -10.08 -1.78
N ARG A 48 -10.72 -11.37 -1.43
CA ARG A 48 -9.55 -12.06 -0.88
C ARG A 48 -8.39 -12.10 -1.88
N LEU A 49 -8.69 -12.34 -3.15
CA LEU A 49 -7.67 -12.43 -4.22
C LEU A 49 -7.06 -11.07 -4.51
N SER A 50 -7.87 -10.01 -4.62
CA SER A 50 -7.36 -8.66 -4.82
C SER A 50 -6.51 -8.21 -3.63
N HIS A 51 -6.96 -8.46 -2.39
CA HIS A 51 -6.19 -8.18 -1.20
C HIS A 51 -4.85 -8.92 -1.17
N LEU A 52 -4.85 -10.21 -1.51
CA LEU A 52 -3.64 -11.03 -1.58
C LEU A 52 -2.66 -10.55 -2.66
N ILE A 53 -3.15 -10.18 -3.84
CA ILE A 53 -2.31 -9.63 -4.92
C ILE A 53 -1.65 -8.33 -4.47
N VAL A 54 -2.44 -7.41 -3.88
CA VAL A 54 -1.92 -6.10 -3.45
C VAL A 54 -0.84 -6.28 -2.38
N ILE A 55 -1.08 -7.09 -1.34
CA ILE A 55 -0.05 -7.32 -0.32
C ILE A 55 1.17 -8.06 -0.90
N GLY A 56 0.96 -9.01 -1.81
CA GLY A 56 2.06 -9.74 -2.47
C GLY A 56 2.98 -8.81 -3.24
N VAL A 57 2.41 -7.83 -3.96
CA VAL A 57 3.19 -6.78 -4.64
C VAL A 57 3.98 -5.93 -3.64
N VAL A 58 3.37 -5.55 -2.52
CA VAL A 58 4.04 -4.76 -1.47
C VAL A 58 5.21 -5.53 -0.83
N VAL A 59 5.02 -6.82 -0.52
CA VAL A 59 6.09 -7.68 0.01
C VAL A 59 7.24 -7.80 -0.99
N LEU A 60 6.93 -8.05 -2.27
CA LEU A 60 7.93 -8.16 -3.33
C LEU A 60 8.71 -6.85 -3.51
N GLN A 61 8.02 -5.71 -3.52
CA GLN A 61 8.65 -4.39 -3.60
C GLN A 61 9.61 -4.15 -2.43
N SER A 62 9.20 -4.51 -1.21
CA SER A 62 10.04 -4.40 -0.03
C SER A 62 11.28 -5.30 -0.09
N TRP A 63 11.13 -6.54 -0.59
CA TRP A 63 12.26 -7.47 -0.78
C TRP A 63 13.26 -6.97 -1.82
N LEU A 64 12.76 -6.36 -2.90
CA LEU A 64 13.61 -5.77 -3.93
C LEU A 64 14.26 -4.45 -3.48
N GLY A 65 13.87 -3.90 -2.32
CA GLY A 65 14.30 -2.58 -1.86
C GLY A 65 13.85 -1.45 -2.81
N VAL A 66 12.81 -1.70 -3.60
CA VAL A 66 12.33 -0.75 -4.61
C VAL A 66 11.16 0.04 -4.04
N LEU A 67 11.26 1.37 -4.14
CA LEU A 67 10.16 2.28 -3.80
C LEU A 67 8.93 1.97 -4.66
N CYS A 68 7.73 2.15 -4.09
CA CYS A 68 6.51 1.90 -4.83
C CYS A 68 6.49 2.75 -6.12
N PRO A 69 6.24 2.16 -7.31
CA PRO A 69 6.32 2.89 -8.57
C PRO A 69 5.40 4.12 -8.56
N LEU A 70 4.24 4.07 -7.88
CA LEU A 70 3.37 5.24 -7.74
C LEU A 70 4.10 6.46 -7.15
N THR A 71 4.92 6.26 -6.12
CA THR A 71 5.71 7.32 -5.47
C THR A 71 6.80 7.83 -6.40
N THR A 72 7.48 6.93 -7.13
CA THR A 72 8.50 7.33 -8.12
C THR A 72 7.89 8.17 -9.24
N TRP A 73 6.69 7.82 -9.69
CA TRP A 73 5.98 8.55 -10.74
C TRP A 73 5.48 9.90 -10.23
N GLU A 74 4.93 9.96 -9.02
CA GLU A 74 4.55 11.22 -8.35
C GLU A 74 5.74 12.18 -8.25
N MET A 75 6.89 11.71 -7.75
CA MET A 75 8.11 12.51 -7.65
C MET A 75 8.58 13.01 -9.01
N ALA A 76 8.54 12.14 -10.04
CA ALA A 76 8.91 12.52 -11.40
C ALA A 76 7.94 13.58 -12.01
N LEU A 77 6.64 13.47 -11.73
CA LEU A 77 5.62 14.42 -12.15
C LEU A 77 5.79 15.79 -11.47
N ARG A 78 6.03 15.80 -10.15
CA ARG A 78 6.27 17.02 -9.37
C ARG A 78 7.59 17.70 -9.75
N ALA A 79 8.65 16.93 -9.98
CA ALA A 79 9.93 17.45 -10.48
C ALA A 79 9.76 18.12 -11.85
N LYS A 80 8.97 17.53 -12.75
CA LYS A 80 8.65 18.12 -14.06
C LYS A 80 7.75 19.35 -13.98
N ALA A 81 6.94 19.48 -12.93
CA ALA A 81 6.07 20.64 -12.71
C ALA A 81 6.79 21.89 -12.21
N GLY A 82 8.10 21.79 -11.89
CA GLY A 82 8.90 22.91 -11.36
C GLY A 82 8.82 23.05 -9.83
N GLU A 83 8.10 22.17 -9.14
CA GLU A 83 8.04 22.12 -7.67
C GLU A 83 9.15 21.23 -7.08
N ALA A 84 10.35 21.27 -7.67
CA ALA A 84 11.50 20.53 -7.15
C ALA A 84 11.98 21.04 -5.78
N GLY A 85 11.49 22.21 -5.32
CA GLY A 85 11.80 22.82 -4.03
C GLY A 85 10.60 23.03 -3.09
N TYR A 86 9.40 22.54 -3.43
CA TYR A 86 8.30 22.56 -2.46
C TYR A 86 8.46 21.36 -1.54
N GLU A 87 8.85 21.66 -0.30
CA GLU A 87 9.16 20.67 0.72
C GLU A 87 8.02 19.66 0.89
N GLY A 88 8.34 18.40 0.61
CA GLY A 88 7.55 17.27 1.04
C GLY A 88 6.23 17.12 0.27
N SER A 89 6.25 16.30 -0.78
CA SER A 89 5.10 15.43 -1.04
C SER A 89 4.59 14.89 0.31
N PHE A 90 3.28 14.87 0.55
CA PHE A 90 2.72 14.35 1.79
C PHE A 90 3.29 12.95 2.09
N ILE A 91 3.51 12.12 1.05
CA ILE A 91 4.33 10.92 1.19
C ILE A 91 5.76 11.31 1.54
N GLN A 92 6.56 12.05 0.77
CA GLN A 92 7.94 12.36 1.19
C GLN A 92 8.10 12.93 2.63
N HIS A 93 7.18 13.76 3.12
CA HIS A 93 7.19 14.26 4.51
C HIS A 93 6.81 13.15 5.50
N TRP A 94 5.76 12.36 5.25
CA TRP A 94 5.40 11.22 6.10
C TRP A 94 6.32 10.01 5.94
N LEU A 95 6.93 9.84 4.78
CA LEU A 95 7.90 8.82 4.36
C LEU A 95 9.24 9.19 4.97
N GLN A 96 9.66 10.46 4.95
CA GLN A 96 10.74 10.91 5.83
C GLN A 96 10.34 10.70 7.29
N SER A 97 9.20 11.18 7.75
CA SER A 97 8.87 11.11 9.18
C SER A 97 8.63 9.69 9.71
N ILE A 98 8.22 8.73 8.87
CA ILE A 98 7.95 7.31 9.22
C ILE A 98 9.10 6.38 8.79
N LEU A 99 9.73 6.53 7.61
CA LEU A 99 10.91 5.75 7.22
C LEU A 99 12.22 6.33 7.75
N TYR A 100 12.36 7.65 7.95
CA TYR A 100 13.45 8.22 8.76
C TYR A 100 13.16 8.18 10.27
N TYR A 101 12.01 7.65 10.70
CA TYR A 101 11.92 7.04 12.03
C TYR A 101 12.70 5.71 12.05
N SER A 102 14.01 5.80 11.76
CA SER A 102 15.15 4.93 12.03
C SER A 102 14.85 3.45 12.34
N ALA A 103 13.99 2.80 11.57
CA ALA A 103 13.85 1.37 11.57
C ALA A 103 14.61 0.87 10.33
N PRO A 104 15.58 -0.04 10.48
CA PRO A 104 16.29 -0.60 9.35
C PRO A 104 15.34 -1.19 8.30
N ASP A 105 15.73 -1.21 7.03
CA ASP A 105 14.93 -1.78 5.93
C ASP A 105 14.45 -3.21 6.23
N TRP A 106 15.24 -3.98 6.98
CA TRP A 106 14.88 -5.33 7.41
C TRP A 106 13.63 -5.37 8.31
N VAL A 107 13.37 -4.33 9.11
CA VAL A 107 12.17 -4.23 9.97
C VAL A 107 10.94 -4.11 9.09
N PHE A 108 11.00 -3.27 8.06
CA PHE A 108 9.91 -3.12 7.10
C PHE A 108 9.69 -4.39 6.29
N ILE A 109 10.77 -5.00 5.78
CA ILE A 109 10.71 -6.29 5.10
C ILE A 109 10.06 -7.34 6.00
N LEU A 110 10.48 -7.44 7.25
CA LEU A 110 9.95 -8.40 8.21
C LEU A 110 8.48 -8.10 8.52
N ALA A 111 8.12 -6.85 8.78
CA ALA A 111 6.75 -6.43 9.04
C ALA A 111 5.81 -6.75 7.87
N TYR A 112 6.19 -6.38 6.64
CA TYR A 112 5.40 -6.66 5.45
C TYR A 112 5.33 -8.16 5.14
N THR A 113 6.43 -8.89 5.35
CA THR A 113 6.46 -10.35 5.17
C THR A 113 5.56 -11.05 6.18
N VAL A 114 5.60 -10.65 7.45
CA VAL A 114 4.71 -11.17 8.51
C VAL A 114 3.26 -10.84 8.18
N PHE A 115 2.96 -9.61 7.76
CA PHE A 115 1.61 -9.22 7.37
C PHE A 115 1.11 -10.02 6.16
N GLY A 116 1.92 -10.17 5.12
CA GLY A 116 1.61 -11.00 3.95
C GLY A 116 1.41 -12.47 4.32
N ALA A 117 2.25 -13.00 5.21
CA ALA A 117 2.12 -14.35 5.75
C ALA A 117 0.82 -14.53 6.55
N LEU A 118 0.40 -13.53 7.34
CA LEU A 118 -0.89 -13.55 8.04
C LEU A 118 -2.07 -13.54 7.07
N VAL A 119 -2.00 -12.74 6.00
CA VAL A 119 -3.02 -12.74 4.93
C VAL A 119 -3.09 -14.13 4.26
N LEU A 120 -1.94 -14.71 3.90
CA LEU A 120 -1.87 -16.06 3.35
C LEU A 120 -2.40 -17.11 4.34
N ALA A 121 -2.02 -17.04 5.62
CA ALA A 121 -2.52 -17.95 6.65
C ALA A 121 -4.03 -17.82 6.82
N SER A 122 -4.58 -16.60 6.70
CA SER A 122 -6.03 -16.37 6.77
C SER A 122 -6.81 -17.08 5.66
N TRP A 123 -6.18 -17.39 4.52
CA TRP A 123 -6.79 -18.19 3.45
C TRP A 123 -6.90 -19.68 3.83
N PHE A 124 -5.94 -20.20 4.59
CA PHE A 124 -5.95 -21.59 5.05
C PHE A 124 -6.89 -21.78 6.25
N VAL A 125 -6.90 -20.83 7.18
CA VAL A 125 -7.75 -20.86 8.39
C VAL A 125 -9.21 -20.59 8.04
N VAL A 126 -9.47 -19.60 7.18
CA VAL A 126 -10.81 -19.23 6.74
C VAL A 126 -10.95 -19.59 5.28
N ARG A 127 -11.42 -20.81 4.99
CA ARG A 127 -11.60 -21.26 3.60
C ARG A 127 -12.62 -20.36 2.89
N PRO A 128 -12.25 -19.68 1.78
CA PRO A 128 -13.20 -18.91 0.99
C PRO A 128 -14.26 -19.88 0.44
N GLU A 129 -15.54 -19.56 0.68
CA GLU A 129 -16.65 -20.22 0.02
C GLU A 129 -16.85 -19.55 -1.34
N ARG A 130 -16.99 -20.36 -2.40
CA ARG A 130 -17.26 -19.87 -3.75
C ARG A 130 -18.65 -19.28 -3.87
#